data_AF-A0A7S4IJX0-F1
#
_entry.id   AF-A0A7S4IJX0-F1
#
_cell.length_a   1.000
_cell.length_b   1.000
_cell.length_c   1.000
_cell.angle_alpha   90.00
_cell.angle_beta   90.00
_cell.angle_gamma   90.00
#
_symmetry.space_group_name_H-M   'P 1'
#
loop_
_entity.id
_entity.type
_entity.pdbx_description
1 polymer ?
#
loop_
_entity_poly.entity_id
_entity_poly.type
_entity_poly.pdbx_seq_one_letter_code
_entity_poly.pdbx_strand_id
1 'polypeptide(L)'
;WISCAHGVGHGLAKLYTLEDVNSAMKVCGNHKDHDFVYACATGVIMELGEDERFQLDSPEPCDTIEQFPAACYRFKYSYFHNFEGEYPCADLQDEYHTRACLFGEGYTSKQQNVCWKYHPNHNPELLSNEKLAWTHFISCMDGIWQTNSHMSEDACEIFEETPAHSACLFR
;
A
#
# COMPACT_ATOMS: atom_id res chain seq x y z
N TRP A 1 -9.40 -21.65 -0.15
CA TRP A 1 -8.17 -21.77 0.67
C TRP A 1 -7.67 -20.39 1.12
N ILE A 2 -7.87 -19.33 0.32
CA ILE A 2 -7.62 -17.92 0.70
C ILE A 2 -8.22 -17.56 2.07
N SER A 3 -9.48 -17.93 2.34
CA SER A 3 -10.11 -17.71 3.66
C SER A 3 -9.42 -18.45 4.81
N CYS A 4 -8.79 -19.60 4.55
CA CYS A 4 -8.02 -20.35 5.56
C CYS A 4 -6.69 -19.64 5.85
N ALA A 5 -5.96 -19.25 4.80
CA ALA A 5 -4.72 -18.48 4.93
C ALA A 5 -4.94 -17.18 5.71
N HIS A 6 -6.03 -16.48 5.41
CA HIS A 6 -6.45 -15.29 6.15
C HIS A 6 -6.74 -15.58 7.64
N GLY A 7 -7.45 -16.68 7.93
CA GLY A 7 -7.68 -17.17 9.29
C GLY A 7 -6.39 -17.48 10.07
N VAL A 8 -5.37 -18.02 9.38
CA VAL A 8 -4.03 -18.22 9.98
C VAL A 8 -3.42 -16.88 10.38
N GLY A 9 -3.55 -15.85 9.54
CA GLY A 9 -3.10 -14.50 9.85
C GLY A 9 -3.69 -13.95 11.14
N HIS A 10 -5.01 -14.07 11.33
CA HIS A 10 -5.67 -13.69 12.58
C HIS A 10 -5.08 -14.40 13.80
N GLY A 11 -4.87 -15.71 13.70
CA GLY A 11 -4.27 -16.50 14.77
C GLY A 11 -2.84 -16.04 15.11
N LEU A 12 -2.05 -15.72 14.08
CA LEU A 12 -0.68 -15.22 14.26
C LEU A 12 -0.66 -13.84 14.93
N ALA A 13 -1.56 -12.93 14.54
CA ALA A 13 -1.66 -11.62 15.20
C ALA A 13 -2.03 -11.75 16.68
N LYS A 14 -2.92 -12.66 17.06
CA LYS A 14 -3.23 -12.95 18.47
C LYS A 14 -2.06 -13.53 19.25
N LEU A 15 -1.18 -14.28 18.57
CA LEU A 15 -0.02 -14.92 19.17
C LEU A 15 1.14 -13.95 19.37
N TYR A 16 1.47 -13.16 18.34
CA TYR A 16 2.64 -12.29 18.31
C TYR A 16 2.33 -10.84 18.74
N THR A 17 1.06 -10.42 18.66
CA THR A 17 0.58 -9.06 18.96
C THR A 17 1.26 -7.98 18.11
N LEU A 18 0.97 -6.72 18.39
CA LEU A 18 1.61 -5.59 17.70
C LEU A 18 3.13 -5.53 17.94
N GLU A 19 3.59 -5.93 19.13
CA GLU A 19 5.01 -5.85 19.53
C GLU A 19 5.92 -6.76 18.72
N ASP A 20 5.40 -7.86 18.19
CA ASP A 20 6.16 -8.84 17.39
C ASP A 20 5.51 -9.14 16.03
N VAL A 21 4.85 -8.14 15.44
CA VAL A 21 4.19 -8.25 14.12
C VAL A 21 5.14 -8.76 13.03
N ASN A 22 6.42 -8.38 13.08
CA ASN A 22 7.41 -8.85 12.11
C ASN A 22 7.59 -10.38 12.15
N SER A 23 7.49 -11.01 13.32
CA SER A 23 7.50 -12.47 13.43
C SER A 23 6.27 -13.11 12.81
N ALA A 24 5.08 -12.52 13.02
CA ALA A 24 3.86 -12.98 12.35
C ALA A 24 3.97 -12.90 10.82
N MET A 25 4.48 -11.77 10.30
CA MET A 25 4.68 -11.59 8.86
C MET A 25 5.70 -12.57 8.29
N LYS A 26 6.78 -12.83 9.02
CA LYS A 26 7.79 -13.82 8.62
C LYS A 26 7.23 -15.23 8.52
N VAL A 27 6.29 -15.61 9.39
CA VAL A 27 5.59 -16.89 9.28
C VAL A 27 4.77 -16.95 7.99
N CYS A 28 4.01 -15.90 7.66
CA CYS A 28 3.27 -15.82 6.41
C CYS A 28 4.21 -15.91 5.18
N GLY A 29 5.31 -15.15 5.18
CA GLY A 29 6.26 -15.05 4.07
C GLY A 29 7.08 -16.32 3.78
N ASN A 30 7.12 -17.29 4.70
CA ASN A 30 7.81 -18.56 4.48
C ASN A 30 7.03 -19.53 3.57
N HIS A 31 5.78 -19.20 3.21
CA HIS A 31 4.99 -20.03 2.32
C HIS A 31 5.37 -19.79 0.85
N LYS A 32 5.34 -20.84 0.02
CA LYS A 32 5.76 -20.75 -1.40
C LYS A 32 4.69 -20.13 -2.31
N ASP A 33 3.43 -20.22 -1.89
CA ASP A 33 2.28 -19.69 -2.63
C ASP A 33 2.08 -18.21 -2.28
N HIS A 34 2.23 -17.33 -3.28
CA HIS A 34 2.11 -15.88 -3.12
C HIS A 34 0.70 -15.44 -2.68
N ASP A 35 -0.34 -16.13 -3.14
CA ASP A 35 -1.72 -15.82 -2.77
C ASP A 35 -1.96 -16.20 -1.29
N PHE A 36 -1.30 -17.25 -0.79
CA PHE A 36 -1.31 -17.59 0.64
C PHE A 36 -0.60 -16.53 1.47
N VAL A 37 0.59 -16.14 1.03
CA VAL A 37 1.42 -15.15 1.72
C VAL A 37 0.62 -13.85 1.90
N TYR A 38 0.01 -13.35 0.82
CA TYR A 38 -0.80 -12.13 0.86
C TYR A 38 -2.06 -12.28 1.73
N ALA A 39 -2.81 -13.39 1.58
CA ALA A 39 -4.00 -13.64 2.39
C ALA A 39 -3.67 -13.74 3.89
N CYS A 40 -2.56 -14.40 4.24
CA CYS A 40 -2.07 -14.49 5.61
C CYS A 40 -1.66 -13.12 6.17
N ALA A 41 -0.84 -12.35 5.44
CA ALA A 41 -0.39 -11.03 5.87
C ALA A 41 -1.57 -10.06 6.10
N THR A 42 -2.57 -10.07 5.22
CA THR A 42 -3.78 -9.26 5.39
C THR A 42 -4.61 -9.66 6.61
N GLY A 43 -4.65 -10.95 6.97
CA GLY A 43 -5.28 -11.42 8.21
C GLY A 43 -4.54 -10.94 9.46
N VAL A 44 -3.20 -10.94 9.42
CA VAL A 44 -2.38 -10.38 10.51
C VAL A 44 -2.70 -8.90 10.71
N ILE A 45 -2.63 -8.08 9.65
CA ILE A 45 -2.87 -6.63 9.79
C ILE A 45 -4.31 -6.34 10.23
N MET A 46 -5.31 -7.04 9.67
CA MET A 46 -6.70 -6.76 10.00
C MET A 46 -6.98 -6.93 11.50
N GLU A 47 -6.40 -7.97 12.10
CA GLU A 47 -6.47 -8.16 13.55
C GLU A 47 -5.72 -7.07 14.34
N LEU A 48 -4.57 -6.59 13.84
CA LEU A 48 -3.86 -5.47 14.48
C LEU A 48 -4.68 -4.19 14.46
N GLY A 49 -5.50 -3.96 13.43
CA GLY A 49 -6.44 -2.83 13.39
C GLY A 49 -7.50 -2.85 14.50
N GLU A 50 -7.71 -3.98 15.18
CA GLU A 50 -8.58 -4.11 16.35
C GLU A 50 -7.83 -3.84 17.68
N ASP A 51 -6.50 -3.77 17.66
CA ASP A 51 -5.68 -3.45 18.84
C ASP A 51 -5.68 -1.93 19.09
N GLU A 52 -6.05 -1.49 20.29
CA GLU A 52 -6.08 -0.05 20.66
C GLU A 52 -4.71 0.64 20.54
N ARG A 53 -3.61 -0.12 20.54
CA ARG A 53 -2.25 0.39 20.35
C ARG A 53 -1.93 0.66 18.88
N PHE A 54 -2.71 0.12 17.95
CA PHE A 54 -2.54 0.36 16.53
C PHE A 54 -3.04 1.77 16.18
N GLN A 55 -2.10 2.71 16.11
CA GLN A 55 -2.41 4.11 15.82
C GLN A 55 -2.82 4.28 14.37
N LEU A 56 -4.12 4.42 14.10
CA LEU A 56 -4.63 4.57 12.73
C LEU A 56 -4.16 5.85 12.04
N ASP A 57 -3.77 6.88 12.81
CA ASP A 57 -3.33 8.19 12.33
C ASP A 57 -1.79 8.35 12.23
N SER A 58 -1.06 7.25 12.41
CA SER A 58 0.40 7.20 12.32
C SER A 58 0.82 6.21 11.21
N PRO A 59 1.98 6.43 10.55
CA PRO A 59 2.54 5.42 9.66
C PRO A 59 2.90 4.11 10.41
N GLU A 60 3.17 4.18 11.71
CA GLU A 60 3.47 3.01 12.56
C GLU A 60 2.28 2.05 12.70
N PRO A 61 2.47 0.72 12.59
CA PRO A 61 3.74 0.01 12.41
C PRO A 61 4.11 -0.24 10.94
N CYS A 62 3.31 0.25 9.98
CA CYS A 62 3.47 -0.11 8.57
C CYS A 62 4.81 0.37 7.98
N ASP A 63 5.42 1.37 8.58
CA ASP A 63 6.76 1.89 8.27
C ASP A 63 7.91 1.05 8.84
N THR A 64 7.64 0.12 9.75
CA THR A 64 8.66 -0.76 10.39
C THR A 64 8.47 -2.24 10.06
N ILE A 65 7.39 -2.60 9.35
CA ILE A 65 7.14 -3.97 8.91
C ILE A 65 8.00 -4.32 7.70
N GLU A 66 8.90 -5.28 7.88
CA GLU A 66 9.84 -5.70 6.83
C GLU A 66 9.16 -6.41 5.65
N GLN A 67 7.99 -7.01 5.88
CA GLN A 67 7.31 -7.88 4.94
C GLN A 67 5.88 -7.41 4.66
N PHE A 68 5.60 -7.14 3.39
CA PHE A 68 4.29 -6.70 2.89
C PHE A 68 3.75 -5.40 3.52
N PRO A 69 4.55 -4.32 3.66
CA PRO A 69 4.07 -3.06 4.21
C PRO A 69 2.90 -2.47 3.40
N ALA A 70 2.81 -2.76 2.09
CA ALA A 70 1.69 -2.32 1.26
C ALA A 70 0.34 -2.93 1.72
N ALA A 71 0.36 -4.17 2.22
CA ALA A 71 -0.82 -4.79 2.83
C ALA A 71 -1.21 -4.09 4.13
N CYS A 72 -0.24 -3.51 4.85
CA CYS A 72 -0.48 -2.75 6.08
C CYS A 72 -1.10 -1.38 5.80
N TYR A 73 -0.50 -0.59 4.91
CA TYR A 73 -1.01 0.75 4.57
C TYR A 73 -2.40 0.73 3.93
N ARG A 74 -2.83 -0.41 3.36
CA ARG A 74 -4.21 -0.64 2.91
C ARG A 74 -5.27 -0.39 4.01
N PHE A 75 -4.91 -0.59 5.27
CA PHE A 75 -5.79 -0.41 6.43
C PHE A 75 -5.59 0.94 7.14
N LYS A 76 -4.69 1.80 6.65
CA LYS A 76 -4.34 3.10 7.24
C LYS A 76 -5.19 4.26 6.69
N TYR A 77 -6.49 4.05 6.49
CA TYR A 77 -7.34 5.09 5.90
C TYR A 77 -7.35 6.38 6.73
N SER A 78 -7.39 6.28 8.08
CA SER A 78 -7.45 7.45 8.95
C SER A 78 -6.19 8.30 8.85
N TYR A 79 -5.01 7.66 8.79
CA TYR A 79 -3.73 8.34 8.56
C TYR A 79 -3.78 9.22 7.31
N PHE A 80 -4.18 8.69 6.16
CA PHE A 80 -4.26 9.50 4.95
C PHE A 80 -5.34 10.58 5.01
N HIS A 81 -6.46 10.32 5.72
CA HIS A 81 -7.54 11.30 5.86
C HIS A 81 -7.18 12.47 6.78
N ASN A 82 -6.42 12.19 7.84
CA ASN A 82 -6.09 13.15 8.90
C ASN A 82 -4.71 13.79 8.73
N PHE A 83 -3.94 13.39 7.71
CA PHE A 83 -2.62 13.94 7.45
C PHE A 83 -2.73 15.42 7.03
N GLU A 84 -2.08 16.32 7.78
CA GLU A 84 -2.15 17.77 7.55
C GLU A 84 -1.27 18.25 6.38
N GLY A 85 -0.35 17.42 5.87
CA GLY A 85 0.57 17.76 4.79
C GLY A 85 0.14 17.29 3.40
N GLU A 86 0.92 17.66 2.38
CA GLU A 86 0.65 17.25 0.99
C GLU A 86 1.21 15.86 0.68
N TYR A 87 2.32 15.46 1.29
CA TYR A 87 3.05 14.22 0.97
C TYR A 87 3.20 13.31 2.20
N PRO A 88 2.19 12.47 2.52
CA PRO A 88 2.22 11.61 3.71
C PRO A 88 3.44 10.67 3.74
N CYS A 89 3.86 10.18 2.58
CA CYS A 89 4.90 9.15 2.47
C CYS A 89 6.33 9.69 2.31
N ALA A 90 6.55 11.00 2.44
CA ALA A 90 7.84 11.64 2.11
C ALA A 90 8.97 11.28 3.08
N ASP A 91 8.66 11.14 4.36
CA ASP A 91 9.64 10.99 5.44
C ASP A 91 9.87 9.51 5.84
N LEU A 92 9.49 8.55 4.99
CA LEU A 92 9.67 7.14 5.27
C LEU A 92 11.11 6.69 5.04
N GLN A 93 11.49 5.63 5.78
CA GLN A 93 12.88 5.21 5.93
C GLN A 93 13.56 4.74 4.64
N ASP A 94 12.80 4.16 3.70
CA ASP A 94 13.34 3.62 2.46
C ASP A 94 12.29 3.59 1.34
N GLU A 95 12.77 3.38 0.10
CA GLU A 95 11.93 3.33 -1.10
C GLU A 95 10.84 2.25 -1.02
N TYR A 96 11.09 1.14 -0.33
CA TYR A 96 10.11 0.05 -0.22
C TYR A 96 8.90 0.46 0.62
N HIS A 97 9.15 1.10 1.78
CA HIS A 97 8.11 1.65 2.63
C HIS A 97 7.43 2.86 1.99
N THR A 98 8.17 3.74 1.31
CA THR A 98 7.59 4.85 0.55
C THR A 98 6.60 4.34 -0.50
N ARG A 99 6.98 3.36 -1.32
CA ARG A 99 6.10 2.80 -2.35
C ARG A 99 4.89 2.10 -1.75
N ALA A 100 5.07 1.40 -0.63
CA ALA A 100 3.97 0.76 0.10
C ALA A 100 2.96 1.76 0.68
N CYS A 101 3.46 2.87 1.22
CA CYS A 101 2.62 3.96 1.70
C CYS A 101 1.83 4.62 0.56
N LEU A 102 2.50 4.92 -0.56
CA LEU A 102 1.86 5.50 -1.74
C LEU A 102 0.76 4.57 -2.29
N PHE A 103 1.05 3.27 -2.35
CA PHE A 103 0.04 2.26 -2.67
C PHE A 103 -1.17 2.33 -1.73
N GLY A 104 -0.94 2.42 -0.42
CA GLY A 104 -2.02 2.54 0.57
C GLY A 104 -2.83 3.84 0.42
N GLU A 105 -2.18 4.95 0.11
CA GLU A 105 -2.86 6.22 -0.15
C GLU A 105 -3.80 6.11 -1.35
N GLY A 106 -3.29 5.58 -2.46
CA GLY A 106 -4.10 5.34 -3.65
C GLY A 106 -5.23 4.34 -3.39
N TYR A 107 -4.97 3.27 -2.65
CA TYR A 107 -5.96 2.25 -2.31
C TYR A 107 -7.08 2.81 -1.43
N THR A 108 -6.74 3.58 -0.40
CA THR A 108 -7.73 4.09 0.55
C THR A 108 -8.46 5.33 0.04
N SER A 109 -7.94 5.99 -0.99
CA SER A 109 -8.58 7.14 -1.63
C SER A 109 -9.84 6.77 -2.40
N LYS A 110 -10.87 7.62 -2.25
CA LYS A 110 -12.07 7.60 -3.10
C LYS A 110 -11.92 8.43 -4.37
N GLN A 111 -10.82 9.17 -4.50
CA GLN A 111 -10.57 10.09 -5.60
C GLN A 111 -9.38 9.61 -6.43
N GLN A 112 -9.61 9.41 -7.72
CA GLN A 112 -8.55 8.99 -8.65
C GLN A 112 -7.44 10.04 -8.77
N ASN A 113 -7.76 11.30 -8.50
CA ASN A 113 -6.83 12.41 -8.65
C ASN A 113 -5.79 12.54 -7.53
N VAL A 114 -5.90 11.75 -6.45
CA VAL A 114 -4.96 11.80 -5.32
C VAL A 114 -3.51 11.59 -5.75
N CYS A 115 -3.30 10.77 -6.79
CA CYS A 115 -1.96 10.44 -7.26
C CYS A 115 -1.34 11.51 -8.16
N TRP A 116 -2.12 12.47 -8.70
CA TRP A 116 -1.58 13.46 -9.65
C TRP A 116 -0.53 14.38 -9.03
N LYS A 117 -0.53 14.58 -7.70
CA LYS A 117 0.55 15.32 -7.01
C LYS A 117 1.93 14.68 -7.17
N TYR A 118 1.98 13.39 -7.50
CA TYR A 118 3.22 12.64 -7.81
C TYR A 118 3.55 12.62 -9.29
N HIS A 119 2.64 13.08 -10.15
CA HIS A 119 2.83 13.03 -11.59
C HIS A 119 3.86 14.08 -12.03
N PRO A 120 4.91 13.72 -12.78
CA PRO A 120 5.99 14.64 -13.13
C PRO A 120 5.54 15.91 -13.87
N ASN A 121 4.53 15.80 -14.74
CA ASN A 121 3.96 16.96 -15.46
C ASN A 121 3.12 17.89 -14.56
N HIS A 122 2.60 17.41 -13.43
CA HIS A 122 1.78 18.20 -12.51
C HIS A 122 2.61 18.78 -11.36
N ASN A 123 3.73 18.13 -11.03
CA ASN A 123 4.67 18.64 -10.04
C ASN A 123 6.11 18.63 -10.59
N PRO A 124 6.50 19.72 -11.28
CA PRO A 124 7.83 19.84 -11.86
C PRO A 124 8.97 19.85 -10.82
N GLU A 125 8.68 20.14 -9.55
CA GLU A 125 9.69 20.15 -8.49
C GLU A 125 10.19 18.73 -8.18
N LEU A 126 9.34 17.72 -8.42
CA LEU A 126 9.71 16.30 -8.33
C LEU A 126 10.56 15.83 -9.54
N LEU A 127 10.70 16.63 -10.61
CA LEU A 127 11.51 16.29 -11.80
C LEU A 127 13.01 16.32 -11.55
N SER A 128 13.47 16.79 -10.39
CA SER A 128 14.89 16.63 -10.01
C SER A 128 15.34 15.16 -10.08
N ASN A 129 14.39 14.22 -9.97
CA ASN A 129 14.58 12.81 -10.28
C ASN A 129 13.31 12.22 -10.94
N GLU A 130 13.24 12.32 -12.27
CA GLU A 130 12.11 11.82 -13.08
C GLU A 130 11.77 10.36 -12.80
N LYS A 131 12.78 9.49 -12.65
CA LYS A 131 12.56 8.07 -12.34
C LYS A 131 11.82 7.90 -11.01
N LEU A 132 12.23 8.66 -9.98
CA LEU A 132 11.60 8.60 -8.66
C LEU A 132 10.14 9.10 -8.73
N ALA A 133 9.90 10.19 -9.43
CA ALA A 133 8.55 10.74 -9.61
C ALA A 133 7.61 9.74 -10.30
N TRP A 134 8.06 9.09 -11.37
CA TRP A 134 7.28 8.02 -12.00
C TRP A 134 7.05 6.82 -11.09
N THR A 135 8.07 6.38 -10.35
CA THR A 135 7.92 5.29 -9.37
C THR A 135 6.86 5.64 -8.32
N HIS A 136 6.84 6.87 -7.82
CA HIS A 136 5.86 7.32 -6.84
C HIS A 136 4.46 7.34 -7.42
N PHE A 137 4.31 7.96 -8.60
CA PHE A 137 3.05 8.06 -9.32
C PHE A 137 2.45 6.67 -9.57
N ILE A 138 3.23 5.75 -10.13
CA ILE A 138 2.77 4.39 -10.46
C ILE A 138 2.43 3.61 -9.20
N SER A 139 3.22 3.74 -8.12
CA SER A 139 2.93 3.04 -6.87
C SER A 139 1.60 3.49 -6.26
N CYS A 140 1.27 4.78 -6.34
CA CYS A 140 -0.02 5.31 -5.92
C CYS A 140 -1.16 4.84 -6.84
N MET A 141 -0.97 4.91 -8.16
CA MET A 141 -1.98 4.47 -9.13
C MET A 141 -2.31 2.97 -9.00
N ASP A 142 -1.31 2.13 -8.70
CA ASP A 142 -1.54 0.69 -8.46
C ASP A 142 -2.50 0.46 -7.28
N GLY A 143 -2.44 1.30 -6.25
CA GLY A 143 -3.42 1.31 -5.16
C GLY A 143 -4.84 1.60 -5.65
N ILE A 144 -5.02 2.63 -6.47
CA ILE A 144 -6.34 3.00 -7.06
C ILE A 144 -6.89 1.85 -7.91
N TRP A 145 -6.05 1.21 -8.73
CA TRP A 145 -6.50 0.14 -9.62
C TRP A 145 -6.91 -1.11 -8.85
N GLN A 146 -6.29 -1.39 -7.70
CA GLN A 146 -6.68 -2.51 -6.84
C GLN A 146 -8.07 -2.35 -6.20
N THR A 147 -8.56 -1.13 -6.01
CA THR A 147 -9.90 -0.89 -5.44
C THR A 147 -10.99 -0.78 -6.50
N ASN A 148 -10.64 -0.51 -7.75
CA ASN A 148 -11.59 -0.40 -8.84
C ASN A 148 -11.61 -1.69 -9.66
N SER A 149 -12.68 -2.47 -9.53
CA SER A 149 -12.82 -3.79 -10.17
C SER A 149 -12.90 -3.75 -11.71
N HIS A 150 -12.94 -2.57 -12.32
CA HIS A 150 -13.02 -2.38 -13.77
C HIS A 150 -12.20 -1.15 -14.18
N MET A 151 -10.96 -1.36 -14.60
CA MET A 151 -10.27 -0.42 -15.45
C MET A 151 -10.68 -0.72 -16.90
N SER A 152 -11.28 0.25 -17.60
CA SER A 152 -11.49 0.14 -19.05
C SER A 152 -10.22 0.57 -19.78
N GLU A 153 -10.02 0.09 -21.02
CA GLU A 153 -8.95 0.61 -21.90
C GLU A 153 -9.01 2.14 -21.99
N ASP A 154 -10.19 2.72 -22.19
CA ASP A 154 -10.41 4.18 -22.22
C ASP A 154 -9.89 4.89 -20.95
N ALA A 155 -9.96 4.23 -19.79
CA ALA A 155 -9.50 4.82 -18.54
C ALA A 155 -7.97 4.70 -18.39
N CYS A 156 -7.32 3.84 -19.18
CA CYS A 156 -5.87 3.74 -19.28
C CYS A 156 -5.28 4.70 -20.34
N GLU A 157 -6.07 5.22 -21.29
CA GLU A 157 -5.62 6.19 -22.31
C GLU A 157 -5.03 7.46 -21.70
N ILE A 158 -5.49 7.88 -20.51
CA ILE A 158 -4.91 9.03 -19.79
C ILE A 158 -3.43 8.83 -19.44
N PHE A 159 -2.93 7.59 -19.53
CA PHE A 159 -1.55 7.21 -19.27
C PHE A 159 -0.77 6.88 -20.54
N GLU A 160 -1.34 6.97 -21.74
CA GLU A 160 -0.77 6.45 -23.01
C GLU A 160 0.70 6.83 -23.20
N GLU A 161 1.06 8.06 -22.83
CA GLU A 161 2.41 8.64 -22.95
C GLU A 161 3.31 8.41 -21.71
N THR A 162 2.93 7.49 -20.82
CA THR A 162 3.61 7.26 -19.55
C THR A 162 3.93 5.78 -19.32
N PRO A 163 4.93 5.43 -18.50
CA PRO A 163 5.20 4.04 -18.14
C PRO A 163 4.03 3.36 -17.42
N ALA A 164 3.09 4.14 -16.86
CA ALA A 164 1.90 3.65 -16.16
C ALA A 164 0.87 2.99 -17.10
N HIS A 165 0.89 3.30 -18.40
CA HIS A 165 -0.07 2.74 -19.37
C HIS A 165 -0.07 1.22 -19.37
N SER A 166 1.12 0.63 -19.51
CA SER A 166 1.28 -0.83 -19.54
C SER A 166 0.78 -1.47 -18.24
N ALA A 167 1.10 -0.89 -17.08
CA ALA A 167 0.65 -1.40 -15.79
C ALA A 167 -0.87 -1.32 -15.63
N CYS A 168 -1.51 -0.29 -16.18
CA CYS A 168 -2.96 -0.14 -16.21
C CYS A 168 -3.65 -1.23 -17.05
N LEU A 169 -3.12 -1.53 -18.24
CA LEU A 169 -3.69 -2.50 -19.17
C LEU A 169 -3.60 -3.97 -18.71
N PHE A 170 -2.67 -4.30 -17.80
CA PHE A 170 -2.51 -5.66 -17.27
C PHE A 170 -3.47 -5.98 -16.10
N ARG A 171 -4.35 -5.05 -15.71
CA ARG A 171 -5.30 -5.17 -14.60
C ARG A 171 -6.71 -5.49 -15.10
#